data_AF-A0A6N9ANU8-F1
#
_entry.id   AF-A0A6N9ANU8-F1
#
_cell.length_a   1.000
_cell.length_b   1.000
_cell.length_c   1.000
_cell.angle_alpha   90.00
_cell.angle_beta   90.00
_cell.angle_gamma   90.00
#
_symmetry.space_group_name_H-M   'P 1'
#
loop_
_entity.id
_entity.type
_entity.pdbx_description
1 polymer ?
#
loop_
_entity_poly.entity_id
_entity_poly.type
_entity_poly.pdbx_seq_one_letter_code
_entity_poly.pdbx_strand_id
1 'polypeptide(L)'
;MLSEEEFRLQGYSTNSLEMLETTEGQLNAVFACFGSAAQHGQYFEKALGEFIVKIKHVLEPATPEKHIQAAKSRLARKTIGQLLKIMGNHVQPDAQWVTDLLLKAHKSRNFLIHHYFLEREDRFKTASGRKAMLNELLNIQKQIEEATVLVDGMRFAVTERVLNRDSDSNESGTALFSIEISINETKKPCNEGLDLTT
;
A
#
# COMPACT_ATOMS: atom_id res chain seq x y z
N MET A 1 -19.71 18.73 4.99
CA MET A 1 -20.19 18.41 3.64
C MET A 1 -19.14 18.96 2.72
N LEU A 2 -18.46 18.13 1.90
CA LEU A 2 -17.56 18.70 0.90
C LEU A 2 -18.41 19.58 -0.03
N SER A 3 -17.96 20.79 -0.35
CA SER A 3 -18.69 21.69 -1.24
C SER A 3 -18.72 21.10 -2.66
N GLU A 4 -19.68 21.53 -3.48
CA GLU A 4 -19.69 21.17 -4.91
C GLU A 4 -18.37 21.55 -5.62
N GLU A 5 -17.68 22.56 -5.09
CA GLU A 5 -16.38 23.02 -5.57
C GLU A 5 -15.26 22.01 -5.28
N GLU A 6 -15.27 21.40 -4.10
CA GLU A 6 -14.31 20.36 -3.71
C GLU A 6 -14.48 19.06 -4.53
N PHE A 7 -15.72 18.74 -4.94
CA PHE A 7 -15.99 17.62 -5.86
C PHE A 7 -15.54 17.91 -7.31
N ARG A 8 -15.73 19.14 -7.80
CA ARG A 8 -15.28 19.55 -9.14
C ARG A 8 -13.75 19.57 -9.25
N LEU A 9 -13.05 19.98 -8.19
CA LEU A 9 -11.59 19.95 -8.12
C LEU A 9 -11.01 18.54 -8.17
N GLN A 10 -11.80 17.52 -7.82
CA GLN A 10 -11.43 16.11 -7.97
C GLN A 10 -11.76 15.51 -9.36
N GLY A 11 -12.23 16.33 -10.32
CA GLY A 11 -12.42 15.93 -11.71
C GLY A 11 -13.77 15.27 -12.04
N TYR A 12 -14.76 15.33 -11.15
CA TYR A 12 -16.09 14.76 -11.41
C TYR A 12 -16.95 15.66 -12.31
N SER A 13 -17.57 15.07 -13.33
CA SER A 13 -18.47 15.78 -14.26
C SER A 13 -19.81 16.13 -13.60
N THR A 14 -20.52 17.15 -14.11
CA THR A 14 -21.86 17.54 -13.66
C THR A 14 -22.84 16.35 -13.66
N ASN A 15 -22.73 15.47 -14.66
CA ASN A 15 -23.55 14.26 -14.77
C ASN A 15 -23.29 13.25 -13.63
N SER A 16 -22.06 13.21 -13.11
CA SER A 16 -21.70 12.33 -11.98
C SER A 16 -22.32 12.81 -10.66
N LEU A 17 -22.54 14.12 -10.52
CA LEU A 17 -23.19 14.71 -9.35
C LEU A 17 -24.70 14.51 -9.39
N GLU A 18 -25.33 14.66 -10.57
CA GLU A 18 -26.76 14.37 -10.76
C GLU A 18 -27.10 12.90 -10.45
N MET A 19 -26.19 11.97 -10.77
CA MET A 19 -26.39 10.55 -10.40
C MET A 19 -26.50 10.33 -8.88
N LEU A 20 -25.85 11.15 -8.06
CA LEU A 20 -25.91 11.03 -6.60
C LEU A 20 -27.23 11.54 -5.99
N GLU A 21 -28.14 12.10 -6.79
CA GLU A 21 -29.46 12.53 -6.32
C GLU A 21 -30.44 11.36 -6.21
N THR A 22 -30.20 10.28 -6.95
CA THR A 22 -31.06 9.10 -6.96
C THR A 22 -30.56 8.01 -6.00
N THR A 23 -31.47 7.16 -5.53
CA THR A 23 -31.08 5.97 -4.74
C THR A 23 -30.20 5.02 -5.55
N GLU A 24 -30.54 4.77 -6.81
CA GLU A 24 -29.79 3.86 -7.69
C GLU A 24 -28.37 4.39 -7.95
N GLY A 25 -28.21 5.67 -8.28
CA GLY A 25 -26.89 6.23 -8.53
C GLY A 25 -26.02 6.28 -7.26
N GLN A 26 -26.60 6.51 -6.08
CA GLN A 26 -25.87 6.38 -4.82
C GLN A 26 -25.39 4.95 -4.54
N LEU A 27 -26.22 3.94 -4.83
CA LEU A 27 -25.84 2.53 -4.69
C LEU A 27 -24.70 2.17 -5.65
N ASN A 28 -24.83 2.56 -6.91
CA ASN A 28 -23.79 2.34 -7.93
C ASN A 28 -22.47 3.01 -7.52
N ALA A 29 -22.53 4.23 -6.99
CA ALA A 29 -21.36 4.92 -6.47
C ALA A 29 -20.72 4.17 -5.30
N VAL A 30 -21.50 3.59 -4.37
CA VAL A 30 -20.95 2.79 -3.25
C VAL A 30 -20.18 1.58 -3.77
N PHE A 31 -20.75 0.84 -4.73
CA PHE A 31 -20.06 -0.31 -5.32
C PHE A 31 -18.81 0.09 -6.12
N ALA A 32 -18.88 1.19 -6.87
CA ALA A 32 -17.73 1.72 -7.61
C ALA A 32 -16.59 2.16 -6.67
N CYS A 33 -16.91 2.93 -5.62
CA CYS A 33 -15.94 3.35 -4.61
C CYS A 33 -15.36 2.15 -3.84
N PHE A 34 -16.16 1.11 -3.59
CA PHE A 34 -15.67 -0.14 -3.00
C PHE A 34 -14.63 -0.81 -3.91
N GLY A 35 -14.96 -0.95 -5.20
CA GLY A 35 -14.03 -1.52 -6.19
C GLY A 35 -12.73 -0.73 -6.29
N SER A 36 -12.82 0.60 -6.31
CA SER A 36 -11.66 1.50 -6.29
C SER A 36 -10.79 1.29 -5.04
N ALA A 37 -11.38 1.35 -3.84
CA ALA A 37 -10.66 1.14 -2.60
C ALA A 37 -10.00 -0.27 -2.53
N ALA A 38 -10.68 -1.30 -3.05
CA ALA A 38 -10.16 -2.66 -3.11
C ALA A 38 -8.96 -2.77 -4.07
N GLN A 39 -9.02 -2.11 -5.22
CA GLN A 39 -7.91 -2.03 -6.18
C GLN A 39 -6.70 -1.32 -5.58
N HIS A 40 -6.90 -0.21 -4.85
CA HIS A 40 -5.81 0.43 -4.10
C HIS A 40 -5.18 -0.53 -3.09
N GLY A 41 -5.99 -1.38 -2.43
CA GLY A 41 -5.49 -2.45 -1.55
C GLY A 41 -4.57 -3.44 -2.27
N GLN A 42 -4.87 -3.79 -3.53
CA GLN A 42 -4.02 -4.66 -4.35
C GLN A 42 -2.73 -3.98 -4.79
N TYR A 43 -2.78 -2.67 -5.10
CA TYR A 43 -1.57 -1.91 -5.41
C TYR A 43 -0.65 -1.77 -4.19
N PHE A 44 -1.20 -1.61 -3.00
CA PHE A 44 -0.43 -1.63 -1.77
C PHE A 44 0.29 -2.99 -1.55
N GLU A 45 -0.41 -4.10 -1.78
CA GLU A 45 0.19 -5.46 -1.75
C GLU A 45 1.35 -5.60 -2.75
N LYS A 46 1.12 -5.13 -3.98
CA LYS A 46 2.13 -5.15 -5.03
C LYS A 46 3.36 -4.31 -4.65
N ALA A 47 3.16 -3.09 -4.15
CA ALA A 47 4.24 -2.19 -3.74
C ALA A 47 5.09 -2.81 -2.62
N LEU A 48 4.46 -3.43 -1.61
CA LEU A 48 5.17 -4.17 -0.56
C LEU A 48 6.00 -5.33 -1.13
N GLY A 49 5.42 -6.12 -2.05
CA GLY A 49 6.13 -7.22 -2.70
C GLY A 49 7.35 -6.74 -3.50
N GLU A 50 7.20 -5.67 -4.27
CA GLU A 50 8.29 -5.06 -5.04
C GLU A 50 9.39 -4.48 -4.14
N PHE A 51 9.01 -3.85 -3.02
CA PHE A 51 9.96 -3.34 -2.05
C PHE A 51 10.77 -4.46 -1.38
N ILE A 52 10.13 -5.55 -0.95
CA ILE A 52 10.81 -6.72 -0.37
C ILE A 52 11.80 -7.33 -1.36
N VAL A 53 11.45 -7.44 -2.64
CA VAL A 53 12.37 -7.92 -3.68
C VAL A 53 13.56 -6.98 -3.84
N LYS A 54 13.33 -5.67 -3.78
CA LYS A 54 14.40 -4.68 -3.86
C LYS A 54 15.36 -4.82 -2.68
N ILE A 55 14.86 -4.94 -1.45
CA ILE A 55 15.67 -5.17 -0.26
C ILE A 55 16.52 -6.44 -0.43
N LYS A 56 15.92 -7.53 -0.91
CA LYS A 56 16.66 -8.77 -1.19
C LYS A 56 17.81 -8.53 -2.17
N HIS A 57 17.58 -7.77 -3.24
CA HIS A 57 18.63 -7.48 -4.21
C HIS A 57 19.76 -6.63 -3.60
N VAL A 58 19.45 -5.72 -2.67
CA VAL A 58 20.46 -4.93 -1.94
C VAL A 58 21.31 -5.82 -1.02
N LEU A 59 20.66 -6.77 -0.34
CA LEU A 59 21.30 -7.70 0.59
C LEU A 59 22.12 -8.77 -0.15
N GLU A 60 21.64 -9.23 -1.31
CA GLU A 60 22.29 -10.27 -2.13
C GLU A 60 22.39 -9.83 -3.61
N PRO A 61 23.30 -8.91 -3.97
CA PRO A 61 23.42 -8.39 -5.33
C PRO A 61 23.74 -9.46 -6.38
N ALA A 62 24.42 -10.53 -5.97
CA ALA A 62 24.77 -11.67 -6.83
C ALA A 62 23.61 -12.65 -7.08
N THR A 63 22.40 -12.40 -6.54
CA THR A 63 21.24 -13.26 -6.75
C THR A 63 20.89 -13.34 -8.25
N PRO A 64 20.88 -14.54 -8.87
CA PRO A 64 20.53 -14.64 -10.28
C PRO A 64 19.07 -14.25 -10.54
N GLU A 65 18.81 -13.61 -11.68
CA GLU A 65 17.49 -13.07 -12.06
C GLU A 65 16.35 -14.11 -11.94
N LYS A 66 16.60 -15.38 -12.28
CA LYS A 66 15.62 -16.47 -12.11
C LYS A 66 15.12 -16.62 -10.67
N HIS A 67 15.97 -16.41 -9.67
CA HIS A 67 15.61 -16.48 -8.26
C HIS A 67 14.85 -15.24 -7.80
N ILE A 68 15.14 -14.08 -8.39
CA ILE A 68 14.39 -12.83 -8.18
C ILE A 68 12.95 -13.00 -8.70
N GLN A 69 12.79 -13.56 -9.90
CA GLN A 69 11.46 -13.82 -10.47
C GLN A 69 10.68 -14.85 -9.67
N ALA A 70 11.33 -15.95 -9.24
CA ALA A 70 10.70 -16.91 -8.33
C ALA A 70 10.31 -16.30 -6.98
N ALA A 71 11.07 -15.33 -6.46
CA ALA A 71 10.69 -14.57 -5.27
C ALA A 71 9.45 -13.70 -5.53
N LYS A 72 9.39 -12.95 -6.65
CA LYS A 72 8.21 -12.18 -7.05
C LYS A 72 6.94 -13.04 -7.11
N SER A 73 6.99 -14.19 -7.78
CA SER A 73 5.84 -15.11 -7.88
C SER A 73 5.43 -15.71 -6.53
N ARG A 74 6.36 -15.86 -5.57
CA ARG A 74 6.03 -16.30 -4.21
C ARG A 74 5.40 -15.18 -3.39
N LEU A 75 5.93 -13.97 -3.47
CA LEU A 75 5.41 -12.80 -2.74
C LEU A 75 4.02 -12.40 -3.23
N ALA A 76 3.74 -12.53 -4.53
CA ALA A 76 2.42 -12.27 -5.11
C ALA A 76 1.30 -13.16 -4.55
N ARG A 77 1.63 -14.26 -3.86
CA ARG A 77 0.67 -15.16 -3.21
C ARG A 77 0.49 -14.88 -1.71
N LYS A 78 1.20 -13.89 -1.16
CA LYS A 78 1.16 -13.55 0.26
C LYS A 78 0.14 -12.45 0.53
N THR A 79 -0.47 -12.53 1.70
CA THR A 79 -1.36 -11.47 2.23
C THR A 79 -0.54 -10.26 2.68
N ILE A 80 -1.16 -9.08 2.79
CA ILE A 80 -0.53 -7.86 3.35
C ILE A 80 0.14 -8.15 4.69
N GLY A 81 -0.56 -8.82 5.61
CA GLY A 81 -0.01 -9.13 6.93
C GLY A 81 1.27 -9.96 6.86
N GLN A 82 1.33 -10.93 5.95
CA GLN A 82 2.54 -11.71 5.70
C GLN A 82 3.66 -10.87 5.07
N LEU A 83 3.34 -9.98 4.13
CA LEU A 83 4.31 -9.09 3.50
C LEU A 83 4.89 -8.09 4.50
N LEU A 84 4.06 -7.48 5.36
CA LEU A 84 4.50 -6.57 6.41
C LEU A 84 5.41 -7.28 7.43
N LYS A 85 5.09 -8.52 7.80
CA LYS A 85 5.96 -9.33 8.66
C LYS A 85 7.33 -9.55 8.02
N ILE A 86 7.36 -9.97 6.75
CA ILE A 86 8.62 -10.19 6.02
C ILE A 86 9.43 -8.89 5.92
N MET A 87 8.78 -7.79 5.58
CA MET A 87 9.43 -6.48 5.52
C MET A 87 10.02 -6.09 6.88
N GLY A 88 9.26 -6.25 7.97
CA GLY A 88 9.71 -5.91 9.33
C GLY A 88 10.88 -6.74 9.85
N ASN A 89 11.12 -7.92 9.29
CA ASN A 89 12.32 -8.72 9.60
C ASN A 89 13.61 -8.10 9.05
N HIS A 90 13.52 -7.21 8.07
CA HIS A 90 14.66 -6.63 7.37
C HIS A 90 14.73 -5.12 7.46
N VAL A 91 13.60 -4.44 7.67
CA VAL A 91 13.48 -2.98 7.64
C VAL A 91 12.93 -2.50 8.96
N GLN A 92 13.67 -1.61 9.62
CA GLN A 92 13.23 -0.89 10.81
C GLN A 92 13.21 0.61 10.52
N PRO A 93 12.03 1.23 10.34
CA PRO A 93 11.92 2.68 10.30
C PRO A 93 12.23 3.29 11.67
N ASP A 94 12.99 4.39 11.69
CA ASP A 94 13.26 5.14 12.92
C ASP A 94 12.02 5.92 13.43
N ALA A 95 11.08 6.20 12.53
CA ALA A 95 9.90 6.97 12.82
C ALA A 95 8.65 6.08 13.00
N GLN A 96 8.10 6.07 14.22
CA GLN A 96 6.93 5.25 14.59
C GLN A 96 5.71 5.47 13.68
N TRP A 97 5.50 6.69 13.18
CA TRP A 97 4.38 7.02 12.30
C TRP A 97 4.38 6.21 11.00
N VAL A 98 5.55 5.76 10.52
CA VAL A 98 5.68 4.89 9.34
C VAL A 98 5.03 3.55 9.62
N THR A 99 5.40 2.92 10.74
CA THR A 99 4.85 1.65 11.20
C THR A 99 3.34 1.76 11.43
N ASP A 100 2.90 2.84 12.07
CA ASP A 100 1.48 3.08 12.34
C ASP A 100 0.67 3.25 11.06
N LEU A 101 1.20 3.97 10.07
CA LEU A 101 0.56 4.16 8.76
C LEU A 101 0.40 2.83 8.01
N LEU A 102 1.45 2.00 7.98
CA LEU A 102 1.42 0.67 7.34
C LEU A 102 0.41 -0.27 8.04
N LEU A 103 0.39 -0.27 9.38
CA LEU A 103 -0.56 -1.06 10.15
C LEU A 103 -2.00 -0.58 9.96
N LYS A 104 -2.20 0.73 9.87
CA LYS A 104 -3.52 1.33 9.59
C LYS A 104 -4.02 0.90 8.22
N ALA A 105 -3.21 1.01 7.17
CA ALA A 105 -3.57 0.56 5.83
C ALA A 105 -3.91 -0.95 5.78
N HIS A 106 -3.14 -1.79 6.46
CA HIS A 106 -3.44 -3.23 6.59
C HIS A 106 -4.80 -3.48 7.25
N LYS A 107 -5.09 -2.81 8.37
CA LYS A 107 -6.39 -2.91 9.05
C LYS A 107 -7.53 -2.44 8.15
N SER A 108 -7.37 -1.31 7.47
CA SER A 108 -8.38 -0.74 6.57
C SER A 108 -8.66 -1.66 5.39
N ARG A 109 -7.64 -2.27 4.78
CA ARG A 109 -7.83 -3.27 3.71
C ARG A 109 -8.52 -4.52 4.22
N ASN A 110 -8.11 -5.08 5.36
CA ASN A 110 -8.76 -6.28 5.91
C ASN A 110 -10.23 -6.03 6.24
N PHE A 111 -10.51 -4.88 6.86
CA PHE A 111 -11.87 -4.45 7.12
C PHE A 111 -12.67 -4.31 5.82
N LEU A 112 -12.11 -3.65 4.80
CA LEU A 112 -12.75 -3.47 3.49
C LEU A 112 -13.15 -4.81 2.87
N ILE A 113 -12.25 -5.79 2.83
CA ILE A 113 -12.47 -7.06 2.13
C ILE A 113 -13.38 -8.02 2.92
N HIS A 114 -13.26 -8.05 4.25
CA HIS A 114 -13.92 -9.10 5.04
C HIS A 114 -15.21 -8.65 5.73
N HIS A 115 -15.35 -7.35 6.01
CA HIS A 115 -16.37 -6.88 6.95
C HIS A 115 -17.24 -5.74 6.41
N TYR A 116 -16.77 -5.00 5.40
CA TYR A 116 -17.36 -3.73 4.99
C TYR A 116 -18.88 -3.81 4.75
N PHE A 117 -19.33 -4.67 3.84
CA PHE A 117 -20.76 -4.71 3.51
C PHE A 117 -21.62 -5.33 4.61
N LEU A 118 -21.11 -6.35 5.31
CA LEU A 118 -21.82 -7.02 6.40
C LEU A 118 -22.12 -6.05 7.55
N GLU A 119 -21.14 -5.24 7.92
CA GLU A 119 -21.31 -4.30 9.03
C GLU A 119 -22.04 -3.00 8.63
N ARG A 120 -22.27 -2.75 7.34
CA ARG A 120 -22.98 -1.56 6.83
C ARG A 120 -24.32 -1.87 6.16
N GLU A 121 -24.85 -3.08 6.32
CA GLU A 121 -26.13 -3.51 5.69
C GLU A 121 -27.26 -2.50 5.89
N ASP A 122 -27.45 -2.01 7.12
CA ASP A 122 -28.53 -1.05 7.42
C ASP A 122 -28.34 0.32 6.76
N ARG A 123 -27.10 0.70 6.47
CA ARG A 123 -26.79 2.00 5.86
C ARG A 123 -27.20 2.07 4.39
N PHE A 124 -27.43 0.94 3.73
CA PHE A 124 -27.97 0.91 2.37
C PHE A 124 -29.40 1.44 2.26
N LYS A 125 -30.18 1.36 3.35
CA LYS A 125 -31.62 1.66 3.35
C LYS A 125 -31.92 3.15 3.24
N THR A 126 -30.97 4.03 3.60
CA THR A 126 -31.18 5.48 3.65
C THR A 126 -30.18 6.23 2.80
N ALA A 127 -30.58 7.39 2.26
CA ALA A 127 -29.67 8.24 1.49
C ALA A 127 -28.50 8.75 2.33
N SER A 128 -28.74 9.10 3.60
CA SER A 128 -27.68 9.52 4.53
C SER A 128 -26.70 8.38 4.84
N GLY A 129 -27.21 7.15 4.99
CA GLY A 129 -26.38 5.96 5.19
C GLY A 129 -25.47 5.68 3.99
N ARG A 130 -26.01 5.71 2.76
CA ARG A 130 -25.22 5.55 1.53
C ARG A 130 -24.17 6.65 1.36
N LYS A 131 -24.50 7.91 1.66
CA LYS A 131 -23.53 9.01 1.66
C LYS A 131 -22.41 8.82 2.69
N ALA A 132 -22.74 8.32 3.89
CA ALA A 132 -21.73 8.00 4.91
C ALA A 132 -20.80 6.87 4.45
N MET A 133 -21.35 5.84 3.78
CA MET A 133 -20.56 4.77 3.18
C MET A 133 -19.61 5.28 2.09
N LEU A 134 -20.04 6.19 1.22
CA LEU A 134 -19.17 6.79 0.21
C LEU A 134 -17.96 7.50 0.86
N ASN A 135 -18.19 8.35 1.85
CA ASN A 135 -17.12 9.04 2.57
C ASN A 135 -16.17 8.07 3.28
N GLU A 136 -16.71 7.00 3.85
CA GLU A 136 -15.91 5.97 4.51
C GLU A 136 -14.99 5.25 3.52
N LEU A 137 -15.49 4.88 2.34
CA LEU A 137 -14.70 4.25 1.28
C LEU A 137 -13.60 5.17 0.75
N LEU A 138 -13.89 6.45 0.54
CA LEU A 138 -12.89 7.44 0.13
C LEU A 138 -11.79 7.59 1.18
N ASN A 139 -12.14 7.57 2.47
CA ASN A 139 -11.16 7.62 3.55
C ASN A 139 -10.31 6.34 3.63
N ILE A 140 -10.91 5.16 3.45
CA ILE A 140 -10.18 3.89 3.37
C ILE A 140 -9.19 3.92 2.19
N GLN A 141 -9.66 4.36 1.01
CA GLN A 141 -8.82 4.49 -0.18
C GLN A 141 -7.62 5.39 0.10
N LYS A 142 -7.86 6.59 0.64
CA LYS A 142 -6.81 7.55 0.97
C LYS A 142 -5.75 6.95 1.92
N GLN A 143 -6.19 6.25 2.97
CA GLN A 143 -5.26 5.62 3.92
C GLN A 143 -4.37 4.55 3.28
N ILE A 144 -4.94 3.76 2.36
CA ILE A 144 -4.20 2.74 1.64
C ILE A 144 -3.23 3.39 0.64
N GLU A 145 -3.67 4.45 -0.05
CA GLU A 145 -2.86 5.20 -1.00
C GLU A 145 -1.66 5.87 -0.32
N GLU A 146 -1.85 6.54 0.82
CA GLU A 146 -0.77 7.14 1.61
C GLU A 146 0.32 6.11 1.97
N ALA A 147 -0.10 4.92 2.42
CA ALA A 147 0.84 3.83 2.72
C ALA A 147 1.53 3.29 1.46
N THR A 148 0.83 3.25 0.32
CA THR A 148 1.39 2.81 -0.96
C THR A 148 2.48 3.76 -1.44
N VAL A 149 2.20 5.07 -1.44
CA VAL A 149 3.16 6.13 -1.80
C VAL A 149 4.40 6.08 -0.91
N LEU A 150 4.22 5.85 0.40
CA LEU A 150 5.33 5.69 1.34
C LEU A 150 6.22 4.49 0.97
N VAL A 151 5.63 3.34 0.69
CA VAL A 151 6.38 2.12 0.31
C VAL A 151 7.12 2.31 -1.00
N ASP A 152 6.49 2.92 -2.00
CA ASP A 152 7.15 3.24 -3.26
C ASP A 152 8.30 4.23 -3.05
N GLY A 153 8.11 5.26 -2.21
CA GLY A 153 9.16 6.20 -1.83
C GLY A 153 10.36 5.51 -1.17
N MET A 154 10.12 4.61 -0.21
CA MET A 154 11.18 3.79 0.39
C MET A 154 11.91 2.93 -0.65
N ARG A 155 11.17 2.30 -1.57
CA ARG A 155 11.75 1.49 -2.65
C ARG A 155 12.62 2.31 -3.59
N PHE A 156 12.19 3.53 -3.96
CA PHE A 156 12.98 4.43 -4.78
C PHE A 156 14.27 4.86 -4.05
N ALA A 157 14.18 5.31 -2.81
CA ALA A 157 15.33 5.71 -2.00
C ALA A 157 16.38 4.58 -1.86
N VAL A 158 15.92 3.34 -1.63
CA VAL A 158 16.80 2.17 -1.60
C VAL A 158 17.45 1.90 -2.96
N THR A 159 16.69 2.06 -4.05
CA THR A 159 17.21 1.85 -5.41
C THR A 159 18.26 2.88 -5.78
N GLU A 160 18.00 4.17 -5.51
CA GLU A 160 18.95 5.25 -5.78
C GLU A 160 20.24 5.09 -5.01
N ARG A 161 20.18 4.74 -3.71
CA ARG A 161 21.40 4.46 -2.93
C ARG A 161 22.22 3.28 -3.44
N VAL A 162 21.59 2.29 -4.08
CA VAL A 162 22.33 1.18 -4.70
C VAL A 162 22.99 1.60 -6.01
N LEU A 163 22.32 2.43 -6.81
CA LEU A 163 22.83 2.92 -8.09
C LEU A 163 23.93 3.98 -7.92
N ASN A 164 23.81 4.85 -6.91
CA ASN A 164 24.70 5.98 -6.66
C ASN A 164 25.86 5.65 -5.70
N ARG A 165 26.19 4.36 -5.50
CA ARG A 165 27.32 3.93 -4.65
C ARG A 165 28.67 4.52 -5.07
N ASP A 166 28.78 5.10 -6.27
CA ASP A 166 30.01 5.67 -6.84
C ASP A 166 30.07 7.21 -6.82
N SER A 167 29.06 7.92 -6.30
CA SER A 167 29.05 9.38 -6.30
C SER A 167 28.57 9.92 -4.95
N ASP A 168 29.54 10.20 -4.07
CA ASP A 168 29.40 11.06 -2.89
C ASP A 168 29.09 12.51 -3.34
N SER A 169 27.89 12.76 -3.84
CA SER A 169 27.39 14.12 -3.99
C SER A 169 26.47 14.43 -2.82
N ASN A 170 26.97 15.29 -1.93
CA ASN A 170 26.24 15.99 -0.86
C ASN A 170 25.05 16.78 -1.45
N GLU A 171 23.93 16.13 -1.71
CA GLU A 171 22.65 16.83 -1.82
C GLU A 171 22.00 16.88 -0.44
N SER A 172 21.97 18.10 0.09
CA SER A 172 21.45 18.46 1.41
C SER A 172 19.92 18.48 1.40
N GLY A 173 19.32 17.30 1.24
CA GLY A 173 17.92 17.06 1.54
C GLY A 173 17.76 16.67 3.00
N THR A 174 16.83 17.30 3.73
CA THR A 174 16.47 16.81 5.06
C THR A 174 15.60 15.56 4.88
N ALA A 175 16.11 14.39 5.30
CA ALA A 175 15.35 13.15 5.25
C ALA A 175 14.11 13.24 6.16
N LEU A 176 12.94 12.82 5.66
CA LEU A 176 11.69 12.79 6.43
C LEU A 176 11.74 11.75 7.56
N PHE A 177 12.43 10.64 7.33
CA PHE A 177 12.72 9.55 8.26
C PHE A 177 13.86 8.70 7.68
N SER A 178 14.42 7.82 8.50
CA SER A 178 15.44 6.84 8.11
C SER A 178 14.92 5.42 8.23
N ILE A 179 15.49 4.51 7.43
CA ILE A 179 15.25 3.08 7.56
C ILE A 179 16.58 2.36 7.76
N GLU A 180 16.63 1.49 8.76
CA GLU A 180 17.72 0.56 8.94
C GLU A 180 17.41 -0.76 8.22
N ILE A 181 18.33 -1.22 7.38
CA ILE A 181 18.22 -2.49 6.68
C ILE A 181 19.20 -3.47 7.33
N SER A 182 18.66 -4.45 8.06
CA SER A 182 19.47 -5.44 8.77
C SER A 182 19.87 -6.61 7.87
N ILE A 183 21.17 -6.92 7.84
CA ILE A 183 21.72 -8.12 7.20
C ILE A 183 21.77 -9.20 8.28
N ASN A 184 20.87 -10.19 8.24
CA ASN A 184 21.01 -11.36 9.11
C ASN A 184 22.10 -12.28 8.54
N GLU A 185 23.29 -12.27 9.12
CA GLU A 185 24.46 -13.06 8.72
C GLU A 185 24.32 -14.59 8.95
N THR A 186 23.16 -15.09 9.36
CA THR A 186 23.01 -16.47 9.89
C THR A 186 22.52 -17.53 8.90
N LYS A 187 22.36 -17.24 7.60
CA LYS A 187 22.16 -18.30 6.58
C LYS A 187 23.38 -18.43 5.68
N LYS A 188 24.18 -19.46 5.97
CA LYS A 188 25.20 -20.07 5.09
C LYS A 188 24.70 -20.02 3.63
N PRO A 189 25.54 -19.73 2.63
CA PRO A 189 25.14 -19.77 1.22
C PRO A 189 24.86 -21.23 0.83
N CYS A 190 23.66 -21.71 1.14
CA CYS A 190 23.09 -22.82 0.41
C CYS A 190 22.82 -22.30 -1.01
N ASN A 191 23.08 -23.13 -2.01
CA ASN A 191 22.80 -22.87 -3.43
C ASN A 191 21.31 -22.63 -3.76
N GLU A 192 20.50 -22.31 -2.75
CA GLU A 192 19.11 -21.93 -2.79
C GLU A 192 19.01 -20.58 -2.07
N GLY A 193 18.92 -19.49 -2.85
CA GLY A 193 19.02 -18.12 -2.35
C GLY A 193 18.10 -17.82 -1.16
N LEU A 194 18.45 -16.79 -0.39
CA LEU A 194 17.92 -16.50 0.95
C LEU A 194 16.41 -16.71 1.05
N ASP A 195 16.04 -17.65 1.91
CA ASP A 195 14.66 -18.05 2.13
C ASP A 195 13.98 -17.05 3.07
N LEU A 196 13.32 -16.07 2.46
CA LEU A 196 12.49 -15.02 3.08
C LEU A 196 11.10 -15.54 3.52
N THR A 197 10.96 -16.84 3.78
CA THR A 197 9.64 -17.45 4.08
C THR A 197 9.30 -17.58 5.56
N THR A 198 10.17 -17.14 6.48
CA THR A 198 9.95 -17.24 7.93
C THR A 198 9.60 -15.90 8.59
#